data_AF-A0A5M9NEE1-F1
#
_entry.id   AF-A0A5M9NEE1-F1
#
_cell.length_a   1.000
_cell.length_b   1.000
_cell.length_c   1.000
_cell.angle_alpha   90.00
_cell.angle_beta   90.00
_cell.angle_gamma   90.00
#
_symmetry.space_group_name_H-M   'P 1'
#
loop_
_entity.id
_entity.type
_entity.pdbx_description
1 polymer ?
#
loop_
_entity_poly.entity_id
_entity_poly.type
_entity_poly.pdbx_seq_one_letter_code
_entity_poly.pdbx_strand_id
1 'polypeptide(L)'
;MVEYTLGQVIDKLGRNPKLKFQFVAEEAYKSVRGIVIALDGDGRVVNQEGQPVLSDFTLRSRFRLVNASVDRMAAFRAFHEGKTIYCDCRGIRYYYKPESSGKLTVFENQFYKPVSIEEILYGKWFMEEGKDV
;
A
#
# COMPACT_ATOMS: atom_id res chain seq x y z
N MET A 1 -5.70 -2.50 -14.05
CA MET A 1 -4.72 -2.73 -12.97
C MET A 1 -3.85 -3.93 -13.35
N VAL A 2 -2.55 -3.91 -13.06
CA VAL A 2 -1.62 -5.01 -13.42
C VAL A 2 -1.73 -6.15 -12.40
N GLU A 3 -1.74 -7.39 -12.88
CA GLU A 3 -1.76 -8.60 -12.04
C GLU A 3 -0.44 -9.36 -12.15
N TYR A 4 0.01 -9.91 -11.01
CA TYR A 4 1.27 -10.61 -10.85
C TYR A 4 1.03 -12.07 -10.47
N THR A 5 1.86 -12.98 -10.97
CA THR A 5 1.88 -14.38 -10.48
C THR A 5 2.59 -14.47 -9.13
N LEU A 6 2.40 -15.57 -8.40
CA LEU A 6 3.12 -15.81 -7.14
C LEU A 6 4.65 -15.70 -7.31
N GLY A 7 5.21 -16.22 -8.40
CA GLY A 7 6.65 -16.10 -8.68
C GLY A 7 7.13 -14.65 -8.83
N GLN A 8 6.33 -13.81 -9.51
CA GLN A 8 6.63 -12.38 -9.65
C GLN A 8 6.46 -11.62 -8.33
N VAL A 9 5.47 -12.01 -7.51
CA VAL A 9 5.27 -11.45 -6.17
C VAL A 9 6.49 -11.75 -5.28
N ILE A 10 6.97 -13.00 -5.28
CA ILE A 10 8.14 -13.40 -4.48
C ILE A 10 9.39 -12.62 -4.92
N ASP A 11 9.67 -12.52 -6.22
CA ASP A 11 10.80 -11.71 -6.73
C ASP A 11 10.70 -10.24 -6.28
N LYS A 12 9.50 -9.65 -6.35
CA LYS A 12 9.27 -8.28 -5.89
C LYS A 12 9.43 -8.11 -4.38
N LEU A 13 8.92 -9.04 -3.57
CA LEU A 13 9.09 -9.04 -2.11
C LEU A 13 10.56 -9.21 -1.72
N GLY A 14 11.31 -10.04 -2.44
CA GLY A 14 12.76 -10.20 -2.25
C GLY A 14 13.55 -8.92 -2.50
N ARG A 15 13.13 -8.10 -3.49
CA ARG A 15 13.75 -6.79 -3.76
C ARG A 15 13.27 -5.68 -2.83
N ASN A 16 12.02 -5.77 -2.36
CA ASN A 16 11.42 -4.79 -1.45
C ASN A 16 10.45 -5.47 -0.46
N PRO A 17 10.92 -5.82 0.75
CA PRO A 17 10.12 -6.52 1.76
C PRO A 17 8.90 -5.74 2.28
N LYS A 18 8.79 -4.45 1.97
CA LYS A 18 7.67 -3.60 2.42
C LYS A 18 6.44 -3.66 1.50
N LEU A 19 6.55 -4.32 0.35
CA LEU A 19 5.43 -4.46 -0.57
C LEU A 19 4.35 -5.39 0.00
N LYS A 20 3.12 -5.12 -0.38
CA LYS A 20 1.92 -5.85 -0.03
C LYS A 20 1.14 -6.14 -1.29
N PHE A 21 0.60 -7.34 -1.36
CA PHE A 21 -0.12 -7.82 -2.53
C PHE A 21 -1.47 -8.36 -2.11
N GLN A 22 -2.53 -7.98 -2.81
CA GLN A 22 -3.87 -8.50 -2.61
C GLN A 22 -4.09 -9.66 -3.57
N PHE A 23 -4.50 -10.80 -3.04
CA PHE A 23 -4.89 -11.96 -3.84
C PHE A 23 -6.18 -11.66 -4.62
N VAL A 24 -6.13 -11.88 -5.92
CA VAL A 24 -7.27 -11.83 -6.84
C VAL A 24 -7.86 -13.22 -6.90
N ALA A 25 -9.06 -13.40 -6.34
CA ALA A 25 -9.69 -14.71 -6.34
C ALA A 25 -9.98 -15.21 -7.75
N GLU A 26 -9.59 -16.46 -8.01
CA GLU A 26 -10.14 -17.28 -9.07
C GLU A 26 -11.52 -17.81 -8.65
N GLU A 27 -12.42 -18.10 -9.59
CA GLU A 27 -13.81 -18.48 -9.31
C GLU A 27 -13.97 -19.66 -8.32
N ALA A 28 -12.96 -20.52 -8.21
CA ALA A 28 -12.92 -21.66 -7.29
C ALA A 28 -12.59 -21.29 -5.82
N TYR A 29 -12.01 -20.12 -5.56
CA TYR A 29 -11.50 -19.71 -4.24
C TYR A 29 -12.21 -18.46 -3.69
N LYS A 30 -13.53 -18.37 -3.86
CA LYS A 30 -14.34 -17.23 -3.39
C LYS A 30 -14.16 -16.90 -1.90
N SER A 31 -13.79 -17.87 -1.07
CA SER A 31 -13.55 -17.69 0.38
C SER A 31 -12.25 -16.96 0.73
N VAL A 32 -11.31 -16.83 -0.21
CA VAL A 32 -9.96 -16.27 0.03
C VAL A 32 -9.79 -14.92 -0.69
N ARG A 33 -10.85 -14.41 -1.34
CA ARG A 33 -10.79 -13.17 -2.11
C ARG A 33 -10.38 -12.00 -1.24
N GLY A 34 -9.37 -11.26 -1.69
CA GLY A 34 -8.99 -10.00 -1.07
C GLY A 34 -8.00 -10.13 0.09
N ILE A 35 -7.50 -11.33 0.40
CA ILE A 35 -6.40 -11.49 1.37
C ILE A 35 -5.21 -10.67 0.90
N VAL A 36 -4.69 -9.82 1.78
CA VAL A 36 -3.45 -9.07 1.57
C VAL A 36 -2.30 -9.81 2.22
N ILE A 37 -1.26 -10.08 1.44
CA ILE A 37 -0.02 -10.73 1.88
C ILE A 37 1.14 -9.74 1.93
N ALA A 38 2.06 -9.96 2.87
CA ALA A 38 3.29 -9.20 3.08
C ALA A 38 4.40 -10.13 3.61
N LEU A 39 5.62 -9.61 3.77
CA LEU A 39 6.67 -10.30 4.55
C LEU A 39 6.62 -9.90 6.02
N ASP A 40 6.80 -10.88 6.92
CA ASP A 40 7.09 -10.63 8.34
C ASP A 40 8.60 -10.34 8.57
N GLY A 41 8.98 -10.14 9.84
CA GLY A 41 10.37 -9.86 10.22
C GLY A 41 11.36 -10.99 9.93
N ASP A 42 10.86 -12.23 9.80
CA ASP A 42 11.65 -13.42 9.49
C ASP A 42 11.65 -13.74 7.99
N GLY A 43 10.99 -12.91 7.17
CA GLY A 43 10.89 -13.09 5.72
C GLY A 43 9.86 -14.13 5.28
N ARG A 44 8.90 -14.49 6.14
CA ARG A 44 7.77 -15.37 5.79
C ARG A 44 6.66 -14.57 5.14
N VAL A 45 5.98 -15.17 4.17
CA VAL A 45 4.78 -14.56 3.56
C VAL A 45 3.59 -14.79 4.50
N VAL A 46 3.09 -13.69 5.07
CA VAL A 46 2.00 -13.69 6.07
C VAL A 46 0.78 -12.90 5.58
N ASN A 47 -0.40 -13.25 6.10
CA ASN A 47 -1.64 -12.49 5.90
C ASN A 47 -1.73 -11.28 6.85
N GLN A 48 -2.88 -10.58 6.84
CA GLN A 48 -3.12 -9.42 7.71
C GLN A 48 -3.14 -9.75 9.21
N GLU A 49 -3.38 -11.01 9.58
CA GLU A 49 -3.37 -11.51 10.96
C GLU A 49 -1.96 -11.97 11.39
N GLY A 50 -0.96 -11.88 10.52
CA GLY A 50 0.40 -12.33 10.77
C GLY A 50 0.59 -13.86 10.64
N GLN A 51 -0.40 -14.57 10.11
CA GLN A 51 -0.31 -16.02 9.91
C GLN A 51 0.42 -16.32 8.59
N PRO A 52 1.36 -17.28 8.56
CA PRO A 52 1.98 -17.76 7.33
C PRO A 52 0.93 -18.37 6.39
N VAL A 53 0.87 -17.90 5.14
CA VAL A 53 -0.18 -18.30 4.17
C VAL A 53 0.37 -18.65 2.79
N LEU A 54 1.70 -18.80 2.63
CA LEU A 54 2.30 -19.08 1.32
C LEU A 54 1.75 -20.37 0.68
N SER A 55 1.44 -21.37 1.51
CA SER A 55 0.88 -22.68 1.10
C SER A 55 -0.50 -22.58 0.45
N ASP A 56 -1.21 -21.47 0.66
CA ASP A 56 -2.59 -21.32 0.23
C ASP A 56 -2.68 -20.86 -1.24
N PHE A 57 -1.53 -20.58 -1.87
CA PHE A 57 -1.43 -20.05 -3.21
C PHE A 57 -0.69 -21.00 -4.15
N THR A 58 -1.10 -20.98 -5.42
CA THR A 58 -0.41 -21.70 -6.49
C THR A 58 0.45 -20.74 -7.31
N LEU A 59 1.33 -21.28 -8.16
CA LEU A 59 2.08 -20.44 -9.12
C LEU A 59 1.18 -19.66 -10.09
N ARG A 60 -0.07 -20.11 -10.28
CA ARG A 60 -1.07 -19.46 -11.13
C ARG A 60 -1.86 -18.37 -10.41
N SER A 61 -1.87 -18.40 -9.07
CA SER A 61 -2.52 -17.38 -8.24
C SER A 61 -2.11 -15.98 -8.67
N ARG A 62 -3.12 -15.12 -8.83
CA ARG A 62 -2.96 -13.74 -9.29
C ARG A 62 -3.06 -12.77 -8.13
N PHE A 63 -2.22 -11.75 -8.16
CA PHE A 63 -2.15 -10.74 -7.12
C PHE A 63 -2.06 -9.34 -7.70
N ARG A 64 -2.62 -8.37 -6.99
CA ARG A 64 -2.49 -6.94 -7.29
C ARG A 64 -1.64 -6.28 -6.24
N LEU A 65 -0.75 -5.39 -6.64
CA LEU A 65 0.10 -4.66 -5.71
C LEU A 65 -0.73 -3.58 -4.99
N VAL A 66 -0.68 -3.55 -3.66
CA VAL A 66 -1.53 -2.69 -2.82
C VAL A 66 -0.81 -1.41 -2.41
N ASN A 67 0.51 -1.46 -2.19
CA ASN A 67 1.27 -0.34 -1.63
C ASN A 67 2.64 -0.16 -2.33
N ALA A 68 2.67 -0.04 -3.65
CA ALA A 68 3.85 0.55 -4.27
C ALA A 68 4.08 1.92 -3.66
N SER A 69 5.27 2.14 -3.10
CA SER A 69 5.70 3.50 -2.83
C SER A 69 5.76 4.24 -4.16
N VAL A 70 5.13 5.39 -4.23
CA VAL A 70 5.14 6.24 -5.41
C VAL A 70 6.11 7.38 -5.23
N ASP A 71 6.51 7.99 -6.34
CA ASP A 71 7.24 9.24 -6.27
C ASP A 71 6.42 10.30 -5.50
N ARG A 72 7.11 11.16 -4.74
CA ARG A 72 6.45 12.17 -3.91
C ARG A 72 5.55 13.09 -4.72
N MET A 73 5.96 13.46 -5.95
CA MET A 73 5.16 14.34 -6.80
C MET A 73 3.89 13.64 -7.27
N ALA A 74 3.95 12.33 -7.50
CA ALA A 74 2.77 11.53 -7.82
C ALA A 74 1.80 11.46 -6.63
N ALA A 75 2.31 11.28 -5.40
CA ALA A 75 1.48 11.33 -4.20
C ALA A 75 0.85 12.71 -3.99
N PHE A 76 1.61 13.79 -4.13
CA PHE A 76 1.07 15.16 -3.98
C PHE A 76 0.02 15.50 -5.04
N ARG A 77 0.21 15.04 -6.27
CA ARG A 77 -0.81 15.16 -7.33
C ARG A 77 -2.07 14.39 -6.98
N ALA A 78 -1.95 13.15 -6.51
CA ALA A 78 -3.09 12.34 -6.11
C ALA A 78 -3.86 12.97 -4.94
N PHE A 79 -3.15 13.56 -3.97
CA PHE A 79 -3.77 14.30 -2.87
C PHE A 79 -4.53 15.53 -3.37
N HIS A 80 -3.94 16.29 -4.30
CA HIS A 80 -4.62 17.41 -4.96
C HIS A 80 -5.89 16.97 -5.71
N GLU A 81 -5.91 15.75 -6.25
CA GLU A 81 -7.06 15.11 -6.89
C GLU A 81 -8.09 14.53 -5.89
N GLY A 82 -7.92 14.75 -4.58
CA GLY A 82 -8.87 14.30 -3.56
C GLY A 82 -8.63 12.88 -3.03
N LYS A 83 -7.46 12.28 -3.29
CA LYS A 83 -7.12 10.94 -2.76
C LYS A 83 -6.38 11.04 -1.43
N THR A 84 -6.64 10.10 -0.54
CA THR A 84 -5.83 9.94 0.68
C THR A 84 -4.44 9.43 0.33
N ILE A 85 -3.42 10.02 0.94
CA ILE A 85 -2.04 9.54 0.83
C ILE A 85 -1.45 9.32 2.22
N TYR A 86 -0.36 8.56 2.30
CA TYR A 86 0.42 8.47 3.53
C TYR A 86 1.92 8.47 3.27
N CYS A 87 2.67 8.98 4.24
CA CYS A 87 4.11 9.01 4.27
C CYS A 87 4.61 8.10 5.40
N ASP A 88 5.54 7.19 5.10
CA ASP A 88 6.37 6.51 6.10
C ASP A 88 7.73 7.22 6.14
N CYS A 89 7.96 7.97 7.22
CA CYS A 89 9.22 8.64 7.49
C CYS A 89 9.83 8.07 8.78
N ARG A 90 11.00 7.43 8.65
CA ARG A 90 11.74 6.82 9.77
C ARG A 90 10.90 5.85 10.62
N GLY A 91 9.94 5.15 10.01
CA GLY A 91 9.07 4.19 10.68
C GLY A 91 7.82 4.79 11.32
N ILE A 92 7.64 6.11 11.23
CA ILE A 92 6.41 6.80 11.64
C ILE A 92 5.53 7.00 10.41
N ARG A 93 4.24 6.67 10.52
CA ARG A 93 3.26 6.85 9.45
C ARG A 93 2.41 8.09 9.67
N TYR A 94 2.40 8.97 8.67
CA TYR A 94 1.59 10.19 8.61
C TYR A 94 0.59 10.08 7.47
N TYR A 95 -0.70 10.21 7.76
CA TYR A 95 -1.81 10.09 6.81
C TYR A 95 -2.37 11.48 6.52
N TYR A 96 -2.54 11.76 5.24
CA TYR A 96 -3.05 13.03 4.75
C TYR A 96 -4.37 12.78 4.02
N LYS A 97 -5.44 13.34 4.55
CA LYS A 97 -6.79 13.25 3.97
C LYS A 97 -7.19 14.62 3.43
N PRO A 98 -7.57 14.73 2.16
CA PRO A 98 -8.02 16.00 1.61
C PRO A 98 -9.35 16.40 2.25
N GLU A 99 -9.42 17.60 2.82
CA GLU A 99 -10.68 18.17 3.30
C GLU A 99 -11.42 18.83 2.14
N SER A 100 -12.73 18.59 2.06
CA SER A 100 -13.63 19.13 1.02
C SER A 100 -13.94 20.62 1.15
N SER A 101 -13.25 21.35 2.03
CA SER A 101 -13.48 22.78 2.22
C SER A 101 -12.53 23.57 1.32
N GLY A 102 -13.08 24.31 0.35
CA GLY A 102 -12.35 24.98 -0.75
C GLY A 102 -11.38 26.11 -0.36
N LYS A 103 -10.64 25.99 0.75
CA LYS A 103 -9.45 26.78 1.05
C LYS A 103 -8.22 25.95 0.69
N LEU A 104 -7.12 26.63 0.36
CA LEU A 104 -5.80 26.02 0.09
C LEU A 104 -5.65 24.70 0.85
N THR A 105 -5.57 23.58 0.13
CA THR A 105 -5.44 22.24 0.70
C THR A 105 -4.14 22.18 1.50
N VAL A 106 -4.19 22.53 2.79
CA VAL A 106 -3.07 22.36 3.69
C VAL A 106 -2.90 20.86 3.85
N PHE A 107 -1.69 20.37 3.58
CA PHE A 107 -1.33 18.98 3.85
C PHE A 107 -1.21 18.78 5.36
N GLU A 108 -2.33 18.65 6.06
CA GLU A 108 -2.33 18.29 7.48
C GLU A 108 -2.45 16.79 7.65
N ASN A 109 -1.59 16.23 8.50
CA ASN A 109 -1.71 14.84 8.89
C ASN A 109 -2.75 14.65 10.00
N GLN A 110 -2.97 13.40 10.42
CA GLN A 110 -3.90 13.05 11.51
C GLN A 110 -3.60 13.70 12.88
N PHE A 111 -2.48 14.43 13.01
CA PHE A 111 -2.08 15.18 14.20
C PHE A 111 -2.17 16.70 14.01
N TYR A 112 -2.85 17.18 12.96
CA TYR A 112 -2.93 18.61 12.58
C TYR A 112 -1.56 19.23 12.33
N LYS A 113 -0.60 18.43 11.85
CA LYS A 113 0.75 18.91 11.51
C LYS A 113 0.92 18.98 9.99
N PRO A 114 1.54 20.05 9.47
CA PRO A 114 1.87 20.13 8.06
C PRO A 114 2.95 19.08 7.70
N VAL A 115 3.05 18.75 6.41
CA VAL A 115 4.20 17.99 5.87
C VAL A 115 5.50 18.71 6.19
N SER A 116 6.43 17.99 6.80
CA SER A 116 7.78 18.49 7.10
C SER A 116 8.74 18.32 5.93
N ILE A 117 9.83 19.11 5.92
CA ILE A 117 10.93 18.95 4.96
C ILE A 117 11.52 17.54 5.04
N GLU A 118 11.57 16.95 6.23
CA GLU A 118 12.11 15.60 6.44
C GLU A 118 11.28 14.55 5.69
N GLU A 119 9.95 14.67 5.71
CA GLU A 119 9.04 13.81 4.95
C GLU A 119 9.18 14.01 3.44
N ILE A 120 9.42 15.23 2.97
CA ILE A 120 9.63 15.52 1.54
C ILE A 120 10.93 14.91 1.02
N LEU A 121 11.99 14.94 1.83
CA LEU A 121 13.32 14.47 1.43
C LEU A 121 13.48 12.96 1.60
N TYR A 122 12.93 12.38 2.67
CA TYR A 122 13.24 11.01 3.08
C TYR A 122 12.01 10.11 3.23
N GLY A 123 10.81 10.68 3.15
CA GLY A 123 9.57 9.95 3.27
C GLY A 123 9.34 8.99 2.10
N LYS A 124 8.83 7.80 2.41
CA LYS A 124 8.26 6.90 1.42
C LYS A 124 6.78 7.20 1.29
N TRP A 125 6.34 7.59 0.10
CA TRP A 125 4.98 8.04 -0.15
C TRP A 125 4.12 6.94 -0.76
N PHE A 126 2.85 6.91 -0.38
CA PHE A 126 1.90 5.90 -0.81
C PHE A 126 0.53 6.54 -1.03
N MET A 127 -0.26 5.97 -1.94
CA MET A 127 -1.66 6.34 -2.14
C MET A 127 -2.54 5.27 -1.53
N GLU A 128 -3.59 5.67 -0.83
CA GLU A 128 -4.65 4.76 -0.42
C GLU A 128 -5.66 4.68 -1.55
N GLU A 129 -5.87 3.49 -2.11
CA GLU A 129 -7.02 3.28 -2.98
C GLU A 129 -8.26 3.29 -2.09
N GLY A 130 -9.00 4.41 -2.12
CA GLY A 130 -10.29 4.50 -1.47
C GLY A 130 -11.18 3.36 -1.95
N LYS A 131 -11.96 2.78 -1.03
CA LYS A 131 -13.18 2.08 -1.44
C LYS A 131 -14.03 3.10 -2.19
N ASP A 132 -14.19 2.92 -3.49
CA ASP A 132 -15.31 3.51 -4.19
C ASP A 132 -16.58 3.13 -3.42
N VAL A 133 -17.25 4.12 -2.82
CA VAL A 133 -18.61 3.99 -2.30
C VAL A 133 -19.55 4.47 -3.38
#